data_AF-A0AA43M8M6-F1
#
_entry.id   AF-A0AA43M8M6-F1
#
_cell.length_a   1.000
_cell.length_b   1.000
_cell.length_c   1.000
_cell.angle_alpha   90.00
_cell.angle_beta   90.00
_cell.angle_gamma   90.00
#
_symmetry.space_group_name_H-M   'P 1'
#
loop_
_entity.id
_entity.type
_entity.pdbx_description
1 polymer ?
#
loop_
_entity_poly.entity_id
_entity_poly.type
_entity_poly.pdbx_seq_one_letter_code
_entity_poly.pdbx_strand_id
1 'polypeptide(L)'
;MQYAVLFDLRAIKCSSSIDDSQYIHQLTYNALRDLPFRELSEAEYASLRLIKAALASVIAQRTVPKQKMLAALGKELFLEYVQSYDMDISHVESDWFSSDSMPSILYDYMQYVKDGDKYTRLANLFRRSTKCDANGTTAFQRMETKAESCYEEAVMLLTNAIDTNPLRNPMPDVQQSHEIQRWLDRDVNCELGFEPDACITSVPRIRGVKSKFAQVSAAPVIGQRLRQYWRQREALVRTALVLLYSTEQIDAATEQGLEITSELFEERLAKLKLQRKNQ
;
A
#
# COMPACT_ATOMS: atom_id res chain seq x y z
N MET A 1 -35.62 4.32 -0.40
CA MET A 1 -34.34 4.83 0.13
C MET A 1 -33.38 3.69 0.49
N GLN A 2 -33.83 2.66 1.23
CA GLN A 2 -33.06 1.45 1.56
C GLN A 2 -32.48 0.75 0.31
N TYR A 3 -33.29 0.53 -0.72
CA TYR A 3 -32.82 -0.03 -2.01
C TYR A 3 -31.77 0.81 -2.73
N ALA A 4 -31.76 2.14 -2.56
CA ALA A 4 -30.77 3.02 -3.16
C ALA A 4 -29.43 2.94 -2.44
N VAL A 5 -29.43 2.71 -1.12
CA VAL A 5 -28.20 2.47 -0.35
C VAL A 5 -27.59 1.13 -0.74
N LEU A 6 -28.40 0.09 -0.94
CA LEU A 6 -27.92 -1.17 -1.52
C LEU A 6 -27.34 -1.00 -2.92
N PHE A 7 -27.98 -0.19 -3.77
CA PHE A 7 -27.45 0.09 -5.10
C PHE A 7 -26.12 0.84 -5.03
N ASP A 8 -25.97 1.82 -4.12
CA ASP A 8 -24.71 2.51 -3.89
C ASP A 8 -23.65 1.57 -3.31
N LEU A 9 -23.99 0.71 -2.33
CA LEU A 9 -23.13 -0.37 -1.81
C LEU A 9 -22.65 -1.30 -2.94
N ARG A 10 -23.52 -1.58 -3.92
CA ARG A 10 -23.20 -2.37 -5.12
C ARG A 10 -22.36 -1.60 -6.13
N ALA A 11 -22.55 -0.29 -6.29
CA ALA A 11 -21.81 0.54 -7.23
C ALA A 11 -20.32 0.65 -6.86
N ILE A 12 -19.97 0.52 -5.58
CA ILE A 12 -18.55 0.45 -5.15
C ILE A 12 -17.82 -0.76 -5.76
N LYS A 13 -18.53 -1.80 -6.23
CA LYS A 13 -17.97 -2.99 -6.92
C LYS A 13 -17.58 -2.73 -8.37
N CYS A 14 -18.27 -1.83 -9.07
CA CYS A 14 -18.15 -1.71 -10.53
C CYS A 14 -17.16 -0.61 -10.98
N SER A 15 -16.69 0.24 -10.07
CA SER A 15 -15.90 1.43 -10.41
C SER A 15 -14.38 1.28 -10.27
N SER A 16 -13.86 0.15 -9.80
CA SER A 16 -12.42 0.00 -9.53
C SER A 16 -11.79 -1.15 -10.33
N SER A 17 -10.78 -0.80 -11.13
CA SER A 17 -9.70 -1.68 -11.58
C SER A 17 -8.73 -2.04 -10.43
N ILE A 18 -9.23 -2.05 -9.20
CA ILE A 18 -8.48 -2.29 -7.96
C ILE A 18 -9.11 -3.53 -7.37
N ASP A 19 -8.29 -4.56 -7.14
CA ASP A 19 -8.70 -5.81 -6.53
C ASP A 19 -9.18 -5.51 -5.11
N ASP A 20 -10.51 -5.50 -4.93
CA ASP A 20 -11.14 -5.11 -3.68
C ASP A 20 -11.13 -6.29 -2.69
N SER A 21 -10.94 -6.01 -1.40
CA SER A 21 -10.94 -7.00 -0.32
C SER A 21 -12.18 -7.90 -0.38
N GLN A 22 -11.99 -9.20 -0.62
CA GLN A 22 -13.06 -10.21 -0.80
C GLN A 22 -14.10 -10.22 0.34
N TYR A 23 -13.72 -9.79 1.54
CA TYR A 23 -14.54 -9.79 2.75
C TYR A 23 -15.77 -8.86 2.71
N ILE A 24 -15.60 -7.59 2.30
CA ILE A 24 -16.73 -6.64 2.17
C ILE A 24 -17.65 -7.04 0.99
N HIS A 25 -17.07 -7.71 -0.01
CA HIS A 25 -17.71 -8.12 -1.25
C HIS A 25 -18.56 -9.39 -1.08
N GLN A 26 -18.19 -10.29 -0.17
CA GLN A 26 -18.96 -11.48 0.17
C GLN A 26 -20.24 -11.13 0.93
N LEU A 27 -20.12 -10.30 1.96
CA LEU A 27 -21.23 -9.87 2.82
C LEU A 27 -22.36 -9.16 2.05
N THR A 28 -22.02 -8.38 1.04
CA THR A 28 -22.99 -7.49 0.36
C THR A 28 -23.71 -8.11 -0.84
N TYR A 29 -23.27 -9.26 -1.38
CA TYR A 29 -23.71 -9.68 -2.73
C TYR A 29 -24.58 -10.93 -2.82
N ASN A 30 -24.33 -11.99 -2.04
CA ASN A 30 -24.99 -13.28 -2.29
C ASN A 30 -25.98 -13.69 -1.20
N ALA A 31 -25.59 -13.66 0.08
CA ALA A 31 -26.44 -14.15 1.16
C ALA A 31 -27.56 -13.17 1.58
N LEU A 32 -27.30 -11.86 1.54
CA LEU A 32 -28.27 -10.83 1.98
C LEU A 32 -29.19 -10.31 0.86
N ARG A 33 -29.01 -10.79 -0.39
CA ARG A 33 -29.69 -10.24 -1.58
C ARG A 33 -31.21 -10.39 -1.50
N ASP A 34 -31.66 -11.53 -1.01
CA ASP A 34 -33.07 -11.93 -0.99
C ASP A 34 -33.69 -11.79 0.42
N LEU A 35 -32.93 -11.28 1.40
CA LEU A 35 -33.41 -11.07 2.76
C LEU A 35 -34.14 -9.72 2.88
N PRO A 36 -35.28 -9.68 3.60
CA PRO A 36 -36.01 -8.45 3.86
C PRO A 36 -35.25 -7.53 4.82
N PHE A 37 -35.32 -6.22 4.60
CA PHE A 37 -34.79 -5.24 5.56
C PHE A 37 -35.60 -5.26 6.85
N ARG A 38 -34.94 -4.91 7.95
CA ARG A 38 -35.66 -4.57 9.18
C ARG A 38 -36.40 -3.24 9.01
N GLU A 39 -37.46 -3.09 9.78
CA GLU A 39 -38.14 -1.80 9.94
C GLU A 39 -37.20 -0.81 10.64
N LEU A 40 -37.12 0.41 10.10
CA LEU A 40 -36.24 1.46 10.62
C LEU A 40 -37.08 2.56 11.26
N SER A 41 -36.62 3.02 12.42
CA SER A 41 -37.09 4.25 13.04
C SER A 41 -36.69 5.48 12.23
N GLU A 42 -37.35 6.62 12.47
CA GLU A 42 -37.02 7.89 11.81
C GLU A 42 -35.57 8.32 12.07
N ALA A 43 -35.04 8.05 13.26
CA ALA A 43 -33.66 8.34 13.63
C ALA A 43 -32.68 7.48 12.82
N GLU A 44 -32.96 6.19 12.65
CA GLU A 44 -32.13 5.29 11.85
C GLU A 44 -32.18 5.65 10.35
N TYR A 45 -33.33 6.10 9.86
CA TYR A 45 -33.46 6.65 8.51
C TYR A 45 -32.60 7.91 8.31
N ALA A 46 -32.53 8.79 9.30
CA ALA A 46 -31.66 9.96 9.25
C ALA A 46 -30.17 9.57 9.20
N SER A 47 -29.75 8.62 10.03
CA SER A 47 -28.38 8.08 10.01
C SER A 47 -28.03 7.42 8.68
N LEU A 48 -28.96 6.65 8.11
CA LEU A 48 -28.77 5.99 6.82
C LEU A 48 -28.58 6.98 5.67
N ARG A 49 -29.23 8.15 5.71
CA ARG A 49 -29.01 9.23 4.72
C ARG A 49 -27.59 9.80 4.80
N LEU A 50 -27.07 9.97 6.01
CA LEU A 50 -25.70 10.47 6.23
C LEU A 50 -24.66 9.46 5.72
N ILE A 51 -24.86 8.17 6.02
CA ILE A 51 -24.02 7.08 5.52
C ILE A 51 -24.04 7.04 3.99
N LYS A 52 -25.23 7.14 3.37
CA LYS A 52 -25.37 7.19 1.91
C LYS A 52 -24.56 8.33 1.29
N ALA A 53 -24.65 9.53 1.85
CA ALA A 53 -23.91 10.69 1.36
C ALA A 53 -22.38 10.52 1.49
N ALA A 54 -21.92 9.86 2.57
CA ALA A 54 -20.52 9.52 2.77
C ALA A 54 -20.06 8.44 1.77
N LEU A 55 -20.84 7.38 1.57
CA LEU A 55 -20.56 6.31 0.61
C LEU A 55 -20.45 6.83 -0.83
N ALA A 56 -21.32 7.74 -1.25
CA ALA A 56 -21.23 8.37 -2.57
C ALA A 56 -19.89 9.10 -2.78
N SER A 57 -19.32 9.69 -1.72
CA SER A 57 -18.02 10.33 -1.79
C SER A 57 -16.88 9.30 -1.91
N VAL A 58 -16.98 8.18 -1.18
CA VAL A 58 -16.03 7.07 -1.25
C VAL A 58 -16.06 6.40 -2.63
N ILE A 59 -17.25 6.15 -3.21
CA ILE A 59 -17.40 5.59 -4.57
C ILE A 59 -16.71 6.46 -5.61
N ALA A 60 -16.81 7.79 -5.47
CA ALA A 60 -16.12 8.75 -6.32
C ALA A 60 -14.61 8.87 -6.03
N GLN A 61 -14.04 7.98 -5.22
CA GLN A 61 -12.64 7.96 -4.78
C GLN A 61 -12.20 9.24 -4.04
N ARG A 62 -13.14 9.91 -3.37
CA ARG A 62 -12.87 11.11 -2.58
C ARG A 62 -12.80 10.77 -1.10
N THR A 63 -11.84 11.37 -0.40
CA THR A 63 -11.73 11.23 1.05
C THR A 63 -12.93 11.87 1.73
N VAL A 64 -13.56 11.14 2.65
CA VAL A 64 -14.66 11.69 3.45
C VAL A 64 -14.07 12.53 4.59
N PRO A 65 -14.46 13.82 4.74
CA PRO A 65 -14.00 14.65 5.84
C PRO A 65 -14.36 14.06 7.20
N LYS A 66 -13.49 14.24 8.20
CA LYS A 66 -13.65 13.73 9.58
C LYS A 66 -15.03 14.03 10.18
N GLN A 67 -15.54 15.24 10.00
CA GLN A 67 -16.85 15.66 10.51
C GLN A 67 -18.00 14.85 9.89
N LYS A 68 -17.91 14.52 8.59
CA LYS A 68 -18.90 13.70 7.89
C LYS A 68 -18.82 12.24 8.32
N MET A 69 -17.62 11.70 8.53
CA MET A 69 -17.43 10.35 9.09
C MET A 69 -18.01 10.26 10.50
N LEU A 70 -17.75 11.24 11.38
CA LEU A 70 -18.29 11.28 12.73
C LEU A 70 -19.83 11.36 12.75
N ALA A 71 -20.41 12.16 11.84
CA ALA A 71 -21.87 12.28 11.72
C ALA A 71 -22.52 11.00 11.18
N ALA A 72 -21.84 10.28 10.27
CA ALA A 72 -22.36 9.05 9.67
C ALA A 72 -22.22 7.82 10.60
N LEU A 73 -21.12 7.70 11.33
CA LEU A 73 -20.84 6.57 12.21
C LEU A 73 -21.36 6.77 13.65
N GLY A 74 -21.50 8.02 14.10
CA GLY A 74 -21.70 8.30 15.52
C GLY A 74 -20.39 8.20 16.31
N LYS A 75 -20.43 8.60 17.60
CA LYS A 75 -19.22 8.81 18.41
C LYS A 75 -18.46 7.51 18.70
N GLU A 76 -19.17 6.44 19.01
CA GLU A 76 -18.59 5.15 19.42
C GLU A 76 -17.93 4.43 18.24
N LEU A 77 -18.69 4.22 17.15
CA LEU A 77 -18.17 3.59 15.94
C LEU A 77 -17.08 4.44 15.24
N PHE A 78 -17.11 5.77 15.41
CA PHE A 78 -16.02 6.61 14.92
C PHE A 78 -14.71 6.37 15.69
N LEU A 79 -14.77 6.10 17.00
CA LEU A 79 -13.58 5.76 17.78
C LEU A 79 -13.01 4.41 17.35
N GLU A 80 -13.87 3.41 17.14
CA GLU A 80 -13.47 2.10 16.61
C GLU A 80 -12.85 2.22 15.22
N TYR A 81 -13.44 3.04 14.34
CA TYR A 81 -12.88 3.35 13.03
C TYR A 81 -11.49 3.99 13.12
N VAL A 82 -11.27 4.94 14.05
CA VAL A 82 -9.95 5.56 14.24
C VAL A 82 -8.93 4.54 14.78
N GLN A 83 -9.35 3.68 15.70
CA GLN A 83 -8.51 2.60 16.24
C GLN A 83 -8.18 1.53 15.19
N SER A 84 -9.06 1.31 14.21
CA SER A 84 -8.84 0.35 13.12
C SER A 84 -7.67 0.70 12.19
N TYR A 85 -7.13 1.93 12.28
CA TYR A 85 -5.92 2.32 11.55
C TYR A 85 -4.66 1.62 12.04
N ASP A 86 -4.64 1.27 13.33
CA ASP A 86 -3.52 0.62 13.99
C ASP A 86 -3.66 -0.92 13.99
N MET A 87 -4.79 -1.44 13.50
CA MET A 87 -4.99 -2.88 13.30
C MET A 87 -4.60 -3.30 11.88
N ASP A 88 -3.89 -4.42 11.76
CA ASP A 88 -3.57 -5.04 10.47
C ASP A 88 -4.86 -5.40 9.71
N ILE A 89 -4.84 -5.26 8.37
CA ILE A 89 -5.96 -5.68 7.53
C ILE A 89 -5.84 -7.20 7.36
N SER A 90 -6.55 -7.95 8.19
CA SER A 90 -6.33 -9.39 8.44
C SER A 90 -6.39 -10.35 7.25
N HIS A 91 -6.71 -9.91 6.02
CA HIS A 91 -6.84 -10.83 4.87
C HIS A 91 -6.32 -10.29 3.53
N VAL A 92 -5.86 -9.03 3.44
CA VAL A 92 -5.34 -8.46 2.17
C VAL A 92 -3.86 -8.15 2.25
N GLU A 93 -3.37 -7.82 3.46
CA GLU A 93 -1.95 -7.66 3.70
C GLU A 93 -1.23 -9.01 3.78
N SER A 94 -1.92 -10.08 4.20
CA SER A 94 -1.35 -11.43 4.24
C SER A 94 -1.03 -11.99 2.85
N ASP A 95 -1.89 -11.76 1.85
CA ASP A 95 -1.67 -12.30 0.50
C ASP A 95 -0.69 -11.48 -0.35
N TRP A 96 -0.51 -10.19 -0.04
CA TRP A 96 0.47 -9.33 -0.73
C TRP A 96 1.92 -9.64 -0.32
N PHE A 97 2.13 -10.15 0.89
CA PHE A 97 3.44 -10.56 1.40
C PHE A 97 3.69 -12.07 1.33
N SER A 98 2.68 -12.89 1.01
CA SER A 98 2.80 -14.35 1.06
C SER A 98 3.57 -14.99 -0.11
N SER A 99 4.13 -14.21 -1.06
CA SER A 99 5.04 -14.79 -2.07
C SER A 99 6.24 -13.94 -2.53
N ASP A 100 6.23 -12.61 -2.44
CA ASP A 100 7.36 -11.80 -2.90
C ASP A 100 8.11 -11.17 -1.72
N SER A 101 9.13 -11.88 -1.24
CA SER A 101 10.19 -11.26 -0.44
C SER A 101 10.83 -10.13 -1.26
N MET A 102 11.27 -9.06 -0.59
CA MET A 102 11.99 -7.98 -1.27
C MET A 102 13.10 -8.58 -2.15
N PRO A 103 13.20 -8.21 -3.45
CA PRO A 103 14.22 -8.74 -4.36
C PRO A 103 15.60 -8.75 -3.70
N SER A 104 16.34 -9.85 -3.82
CA SER A 104 17.62 -10.05 -3.13
C SER A 104 18.60 -8.89 -3.35
N ILE A 105 18.64 -8.37 -4.58
CA ILE A 105 19.46 -7.23 -4.99
C ILE A 105 19.18 -5.95 -4.18
N LEU A 106 17.94 -5.77 -3.70
CA LEU A 106 17.56 -4.61 -2.90
C LEU A 106 18.12 -4.65 -1.47
N TYR A 107 18.54 -5.81 -0.96
CA TYR A 107 19.23 -5.87 0.33
C TYR A 107 20.63 -5.29 0.25
N ASP A 108 21.39 -5.63 -0.80
CA ASP A 108 22.73 -5.10 -1.04
C ASP A 108 22.66 -3.61 -1.37
N TYR A 109 21.72 -3.22 -2.24
CA TYR A 109 21.39 -1.82 -2.52
C TYR A 109 21.14 -1.02 -1.24
N MET A 110 20.23 -1.52 -0.38
CA MET A 110 19.89 -0.87 0.88
C MET A 110 21.11 -0.68 1.77
N GLN A 111 22.02 -1.67 1.79
CA GLN A 111 23.23 -1.62 2.61
C GLN A 111 24.17 -0.51 2.13
N TYR A 112 24.42 -0.41 0.82
CA TYR A 112 25.22 0.68 0.25
C TYR A 112 24.62 2.06 0.54
N VAL A 113 23.31 2.21 0.40
CA VAL A 113 22.60 3.46 0.72
C VAL A 113 22.74 3.82 2.21
N LYS A 114 22.68 2.85 3.12
CA LYS A 114 22.89 3.06 4.57
C LYS A 114 24.33 3.47 4.88
N ASP A 115 25.31 2.84 4.23
CA ASP A 115 26.72 3.16 4.42
C ASP A 115 27.04 4.55 3.86
N GLY A 116 26.48 4.93 2.71
CA GLY A 116 26.56 6.30 2.19
C GLY A 116 25.98 7.33 3.16
N ASP A 117 24.81 7.06 3.76
CA ASP A 117 24.19 7.96 4.75
C ASP A 117 25.05 8.10 6.01
N LYS A 118 25.68 7.00 6.44
CA LYS A 118 26.61 6.97 7.57
C LYS A 118 27.85 7.81 7.28
N TYR A 119 28.49 7.64 6.12
CA TYR A 119 29.68 8.41 5.76
C TYR A 119 29.35 9.88 5.53
N THR A 120 28.20 10.21 4.95
CA THR A 120 27.74 11.60 4.82
C THR A 120 27.54 12.24 6.19
N ARG A 121 26.99 11.50 7.17
CA ARG A 121 26.87 11.98 8.55
C ARG A 121 28.24 12.23 9.18
N LEU A 122 29.20 11.33 8.98
CA LEU A 122 30.58 11.48 9.46
C LEU A 122 31.29 12.66 8.80
N ALA A 123 31.15 12.84 7.48
CA ALA A 123 31.68 13.99 6.76
C ALA A 123 31.17 15.29 7.38
N ASN A 124 29.86 15.40 7.62
CA ASN A 124 29.27 16.57 8.25
C ASN A 124 29.83 16.90 9.65
N LEU A 125 30.26 15.90 10.44
CA LEU A 125 30.96 16.13 11.71
C LEU A 125 32.34 16.76 11.50
N PHE A 126 33.03 16.39 10.43
CA PHE A 126 34.36 16.90 10.08
C PHE A 126 34.33 18.12 9.15
N ARG A 127 33.16 18.73 8.88
CA ARG A 127 33.00 19.84 7.92
C ARG A 127 33.93 21.04 8.16
N ARG A 128 34.37 21.25 9.40
CA ARG A 128 35.30 22.33 9.79
C ARG A 128 36.75 21.85 10.00
N SER A 129 37.05 20.60 9.68
CA SER A 129 38.38 20.03 9.84
C SER A 129 39.33 20.62 8.80
N THR A 130 40.36 21.32 9.27
CA THR A 130 41.44 21.87 8.42
C THR A 130 42.68 20.99 8.41
N LYS A 131 42.75 19.96 9.25
CA LYS A 131 43.88 19.03 9.29
C LYS A 131 43.85 18.11 8.05
N CYS A 132 44.92 18.16 7.26
CA CYS A 132 45.14 17.28 6.14
C CYS A 132 46.03 16.10 6.54
N ASP A 133 45.87 14.97 5.85
CA ASP A 133 46.82 13.87 5.92
C ASP A 133 48.01 14.05 4.96
N ALA A 134 48.89 13.06 4.90
CA ALA A 134 50.09 13.07 4.05
C ALA A 134 49.78 13.23 2.56
N ASN A 135 48.55 12.92 2.13
CA ASN A 135 48.10 13.05 0.75
C ASN A 135 47.38 14.39 0.50
N GLY A 136 47.39 15.31 1.47
CA GLY A 136 46.75 16.62 1.34
C GLY A 136 45.23 16.58 1.50
N THR A 137 44.64 15.44 1.86
CA THR A 137 43.18 15.29 2.00
C THR A 137 42.72 15.51 3.43
N THR A 138 41.62 16.25 3.59
CA THR A 138 41.01 16.46 4.90
C THR A 138 40.17 15.25 5.32
N ALA A 139 39.92 15.11 6.63
CA ALA A 139 38.98 14.11 7.13
C ALA A 139 37.56 14.27 6.55
N PHE A 140 37.14 15.50 6.23
CA PHE A 140 35.90 15.79 5.53
C PHE A 140 35.89 15.14 4.14
N GLN A 141 36.87 15.50 3.29
CA GLN A 141 36.97 15.01 1.92
C GLN A 141 37.02 13.48 1.87
N ARG A 142 37.78 12.83 2.75
CA ARG A 142 37.85 11.36 2.78
C ARG A 142 36.50 10.70 3.08
N MET A 143 35.70 11.30 3.96
CA MET A 143 34.38 10.75 4.29
C MET A 143 33.35 11.10 3.22
N GLU A 144 33.48 12.25 2.58
CA GLU A 144 32.66 12.65 1.43
C GLU A 144 32.88 11.72 0.24
N THR A 145 34.13 11.48 -0.16
CA THR A 145 34.48 10.53 -1.23
C THR A 145 34.00 9.10 -0.92
N LYS A 146 34.08 8.67 0.34
CA LYS A 146 33.53 7.36 0.75
C LYS A 146 32.01 7.31 0.64
N ALA A 147 31.33 8.40 0.97
CA ALA A 147 29.88 8.47 0.85
C ALA A 147 29.45 8.41 -0.62
N GLU A 148 30.10 9.21 -1.48
CA GLU A 148 29.90 9.24 -2.93
C GLU A 148 30.11 7.85 -3.53
N SER A 149 31.23 7.20 -3.24
CA SER A 149 31.51 5.83 -3.71
C SER A 149 30.43 4.82 -3.28
N CYS A 150 29.90 4.91 -2.05
CA CYS A 150 28.78 4.04 -1.65
C CYS A 150 27.49 4.33 -2.44
N TYR A 151 27.20 5.58 -2.77
CA TYR A 151 26.03 5.93 -3.57
C TYR A 151 26.21 5.55 -5.04
N GLU A 152 27.40 5.66 -5.60
CA GLU A 152 27.73 5.20 -6.95
C GLU A 152 27.52 3.69 -7.08
N GLU A 153 28.04 2.90 -6.14
CA GLU A 153 27.83 1.45 -6.11
C GLU A 153 26.34 1.08 -6.01
N ALA A 154 25.59 1.80 -5.17
CA ALA A 154 24.15 1.62 -5.06
C ALA A 154 23.42 1.92 -6.38
N VAL A 155 23.73 3.05 -7.01
CA VAL A 155 23.13 3.48 -8.28
C VAL A 155 23.49 2.52 -9.41
N MET A 156 24.74 2.08 -9.49
CA MET A 156 25.19 1.13 -10.50
C MET A 156 24.45 -0.20 -10.37
N LEU A 157 24.40 -0.75 -9.15
CA LEU A 157 23.69 -2.00 -8.88
C LEU A 157 22.20 -1.90 -9.21
N LEU A 158 21.57 -0.76 -8.90
CA LEU A 158 20.17 -0.51 -9.22
C LEU A 158 19.92 -0.36 -10.73
N THR A 159 20.79 0.38 -11.42
CA THR A 159 20.69 0.64 -12.86
C THR A 159 20.88 -0.65 -13.64
N ASN A 160 21.85 -1.49 -13.26
CA ASN A 160 22.06 -2.81 -13.87
C ASN A 160 20.83 -3.72 -13.73
N ALA A 161 20.06 -3.59 -12.65
CA ALA A 161 18.86 -4.39 -12.41
C ALA A 161 17.61 -3.85 -13.11
N ILE A 162 17.53 -2.54 -13.33
CA ILE A 162 16.33 -1.88 -13.87
C ILE A 162 16.44 -1.63 -15.38
N ASP A 163 17.64 -1.36 -15.91
CA ASP A 163 17.83 -0.99 -17.31
C ASP A 163 17.40 -2.12 -18.24
N THR A 164 16.32 -1.88 -18.98
CA THR A 164 15.74 -2.82 -19.93
C THR A 164 16.31 -2.66 -21.33
N ASN A 165 17.21 -1.68 -21.55
CA ASN A 165 17.82 -1.44 -22.85
C ASN A 165 18.85 -2.54 -23.18
N PRO A 166 18.65 -3.36 -24.23
CA PRO A 166 19.53 -4.47 -24.58
C PRO A 166 20.97 -4.05 -24.95
N LEU A 167 21.17 -2.79 -25.35
CA LEU A 167 22.47 -2.26 -25.73
C LEU A 167 23.38 -1.97 -24.53
N ARG A 168 22.78 -1.81 -23.34
CA ARG A 168 23.48 -1.46 -22.09
C ARG A 168 23.40 -2.58 -21.06
N ASN A 169 22.27 -3.28 -21.03
CA ASN A 169 22.09 -4.50 -20.26
C ASN A 169 21.96 -5.70 -21.21
N PRO A 170 22.96 -6.59 -21.29
CA PRO A 170 22.94 -7.72 -22.21
C PRO A 170 21.89 -8.79 -21.88
N MET A 171 21.34 -8.79 -20.66
CA MET A 171 20.28 -9.72 -20.22
C MET A 171 19.20 -8.97 -19.41
N PRO A 172 18.36 -8.15 -20.06
CA PRO A 172 17.37 -7.36 -19.36
C PRO A 172 16.21 -8.23 -18.86
N ASP A 173 15.92 -8.16 -17.56
CA ASP A 173 14.74 -8.77 -16.96
C ASP A 173 13.68 -7.68 -16.68
N VAL A 174 12.73 -7.57 -17.60
CA VAL A 174 11.65 -6.58 -17.53
C VAL A 174 10.75 -6.83 -16.32
N GLN A 175 10.55 -8.09 -15.93
CA GLN A 175 9.70 -8.44 -14.79
C GLN A 175 10.37 -8.04 -13.47
N GLN A 176 11.66 -8.37 -13.31
CA GLN A 176 12.45 -7.96 -12.15
C GLN A 176 12.58 -6.43 -12.07
N SER A 177 12.77 -5.74 -13.19
CA SER A 177 12.80 -4.27 -13.25
C SER A 177 11.50 -3.65 -12.72
N HIS A 178 10.34 -4.14 -13.18
CA HIS A 178 9.03 -3.68 -12.69
C HIS A 178 8.80 -4.03 -11.22
N GLU A 179 9.28 -5.17 -10.75
CA GLU A 179 9.18 -5.57 -9.36
C GLU A 179 10.01 -4.63 -8.47
N ILE A 180 11.27 -4.39 -8.83
CA ILE A 180 12.17 -3.48 -8.12
C ILE A 180 11.60 -2.06 -8.03
N GLN A 181 11.09 -1.49 -9.14
CA GLN A 181 10.53 -0.14 -9.14
C GLN A 181 9.35 0.02 -8.16
N ARG A 182 8.60 -1.04 -7.85
CA ARG A 182 7.50 -1.00 -6.86
C ARG A 182 8.00 -0.79 -5.43
N TRP A 183 9.24 -1.19 -5.14
CA TRP A 183 9.87 -1.05 -3.83
C TRP A 183 10.53 0.32 -3.61
N LEU A 184 10.75 1.11 -4.67
CA LEU A 184 11.45 2.40 -4.61
C LEU A 184 10.51 3.58 -4.40
N ASP A 185 10.93 4.56 -3.62
CA ASP A 185 10.15 5.76 -3.24
C ASP A 185 9.93 6.75 -4.39
N ARG A 186 10.61 6.56 -5.52
CA ARG A 186 10.54 7.34 -6.74
C ARG A 186 10.84 6.47 -7.95
N ASP A 187 10.38 6.90 -9.12
CA ASP A 187 10.65 6.20 -10.38
C ASP A 187 12.12 6.39 -10.76
N VAL A 188 12.71 5.36 -11.35
CA VAL A 188 14.11 5.38 -11.82
C VAL A 188 14.12 5.29 -13.33
N ASN A 189 14.64 6.34 -13.97
CA ASN A 189 14.91 6.34 -15.40
C ASN A 189 16.40 6.04 -15.62
N CYS A 190 16.70 5.07 -16.47
CA CYS A 190 18.07 4.71 -16.84
C CYS A 190 18.47 5.36 -18.18
N GLU A 191 17.64 6.18 -18.81
CA GLU A 191 17.98 6.91 -20.04
C GLU A 191 19.08 7.95 -19.80
N LEU A 192 19.95 8.12 -20.79
CA LEU A 192 21.09 9.02 -20.71
C LEU A 192 20.64 10.46 -20.38
N GLY A 193 21.15 11.02 -19.28
CA GLY A 193 20.79 12.36 -18.79
C GLY A 193 19.60 12.39 -17.82
N PHE A 194 18.92 11.26 -17.59
CA PHE A 194 17.88 11.10 -16.57
C PHE A 194 18.23 10.08 -15.48
N GLU A 195 19.46 9.55 -15.53
CA GLU A 195 20.01 8.60 -14.56
C GLU A 195 20.05 9.19 -13.15
N PRO A 196 19.81 8.37 -12.11
CA PRO A 196 19.88 8.84 -10.74
C PRO A 196 21.33 9.22 -10.39
N ASP A 197 21.51 10.46 -9.92
CA ASP A 197 22.81 10.96 -9.47
C ASP A 197 23.26 10.26 -8.17
N ALA A 198 24.57 10.16 -7.94
CA ALA A 198 25.18 9.50 -6.79
C ALA A 198 25.24 10.41 -5.54
N CYS A 199 24.23 11.25 -5.34
CA CYS A 199 24.15 12.16 -4.20
C CYS A 199 23.05 11.75 -3.21
N ILE A 200 23.24 12.11 -1.94
CA ILE A 200 22.36 11.71 -0.83
C ILE A 200 20.87 12.06 -1.06
N THR A 201 20.59 13.12 -1.83
CA THR A 201 19.24 13.59 -2.15
C THR A 201 18.60 12.92 -3.37
N SER A 202 19.40 12.58 -4.39
CA SER A 202 18.91 12.02 -5.65
C SER A 202 18.72 10.51 -5.58
N VAL A 203 19.58 9.80 -4.85
CA VAL A 203 19.56 8.34 -4.75
C VAL A 203 18.17 7.85 -4.29
N PRO A 204 17.51 6.98 -5.08
CA PRO A 204 16.23 6.39 -4.71
C PRO A 204 16.28 5.73 -3.34
N ARG A 205 15.17 5.68 -2.62
CA ARG A 205 15.11 5.03 -1.30
C ARG A 205 14.10 3.92 -1.34
N ILE A 206 14.29 2.89 -0.53
CA ILE A 206 13.25 1.87 -0.36
C ILE A 206 12.08 2.51 0.37
N ARG A 207 10.86 2.29 -0.15
CA ARG A 207 9.62 2.79 0.44
C ARG A 207 9.51 2.35 1.90
N GLY A 208 9.09 3.27 2.77
CA GLY A 208 8.91 3.01 4.20
C GLY A 208 10.20 3.11 5.04
N VAL A 209 11.36 3.38 4.44
CA VAL A 209 12.59 3.69 5.20
C VAL A 209 12.48 5.06 5.87
N LYS A 210 12.88 5.14 7.14
CA LYS A 210 12.88 6.37 7.96
C LYS A 210 14.03 7.34 7.61
N SER A 211 14.28 7.57 6.32
CA SER A 211 15.28 8.54 5.86
C SER A 211 14.65 9.89 5.57
N LYS A 212 15.28 10.98 6.00
CA LYS A 212 14.84 12.35 5.68
C LYS A 212 14.94 12.69 4.18
N PHE A 213 15.68 11.87 3.42
CA PHE A 213 15.86 12.01 1.99
C PHE A 213 14.92 11.09 1.19
N ALA A 214 14.10 10.30 1.88
CA ALA A 214 13.02 9.55 1.25
C ALA A 214 11.92 10.54 0.83
N GLN A 215 11.55 10.52 -0.45
CA GLN A 215 10.41 11.29 -0.97
C GLN A 215 9.08 10.77 -0.43
N VAL A 216 9.04 9.47 -0.09
CA VAL A 216 7.90 8.82 0.55
C VAL A 216 8.33 8.22 1.89
N SER A 217 8.37 9.05 2.94
CA SER A 217 8.79 8.67 4.30
C SER A 217 7.68 8.02 5.15
N ALA A 218 6.49 7.75 4.60
CA ALA A 218 5.33 7.33 5.40
C ALA A 218 4.99 5.84 5.21
N ALA A 219 5.19 5.07 6.29
CA ALA A 219 4.66 3.72 6.62
C ALA A 219 4.96 2.58 5.60
N PRO A 220 5.09 1.31 6.07
CA PRO A 220 5.31 0.17 5.18
C PRO A 220 4.16 0.00 4.18
N VAL A 221 4.47 -0.68 3.09
CA VAL A 221 3.75 -0.82 1.82
C VAL A 221 2.27 -1.22 1.98
N ILE A 222 1.41 -0.22 2.18
CA ILE A 222 0.12 0.06 1.53
C ILE A 222 -0.16 1.52 1.89
N GLY A 223 -0.19 2.41 0.89
CA GLY A 223 -0.22 3.85 1.12
C GLY A 223 -1.27 4.22 2.17
N GLN A 224 -0.88 4.95 3.21
CA GLN A 224 -1.75 5.38 4.31
C GLN A 224 -3.10 5.94 3.83
N ARG A 225 -3.12 6.59 2.66
CA ARG A 225 -4.31 7.08 1.97
C ARG A 225 -5.24 5.96 1.48
N LEU A 226 -4.68 4.89 0.89
CA LEU A 226 -5.42 3.71 0.46
C LEU A 226 -5.94 2.94 1.68
N ARG A 227 -5.12 2.76 2.72
CA ARG A 227 -5.57 2.17 4.00
C ARG A 227 -6.71 2.96 4.65
N GLN A 228 -6.58 4.28 4.72
CA GLN A 228 -7.64 5.16 5.23
C GLN A 228 -8.90 5.08 4.37
N TYR A 229 -8.76 5.05 3.05
CA TYR A 229 -9.86 4.86 2.11
C TYR A 229 -10.58 3.52 2.31
N TRP A 230 -9.84 2.43 2.47
CA TRP A 230 -10.39 1.11 2.76
C TRP A 230 -11.13 1.06 4.08
N ARG A 231 -10.51 1.58 5.16
CA ARG A 231 -11.14 1.63 6.49
C ARG A 231 -12.38 2.54 6.50
N GLN A 232 -12.39 3.63 5.73
CA GLN A 232 -13.57 4.48 5.54
C GLN A 232 -14.72 3.70 4.91
N ARG A 233 -14.42 2.97 3.83
CA ARG A 233 -15.39 2.14 3.12
C ARG A 233 -15.92 1.03 4.03
N GLU A 234 -15.04 0.30 4.68
CA GLU A 234 -15.37 -0.81 5.58
C GLU A 234 -16.29 -0.36 6.71
N ALA A 235 -15.93 0.70 7.42
CA ALA A 235 -16.74 1.22 8.52
C ALA A 235 -18.13 1.64 8.05
N LEU A 236 -18.24 2.38 6.93
CA LEU A 236 -19.52 2.82 6.39
C LEU A 236 -20.41 1.66 5.94
N VAL A 237 -19.82 0.64 5.31
CA VAL A 237 -20.57 -0.55 4.88
C VAL A 237 -21.05 -1.37 6.07
N ARG A 238 -20.18 -1.63 7.06
CA ARG A 238 -20.56 -2.35 8.29
C ARG A 238 -21.70 -1.65 9.01
N THR A 239 -21.60 -0.34 9.21
CA THR A 239 -22.67 0.43 9.87
C THR A 239 -23.97 0.42 9.05
N ALA A 240 -23.90 0.51 7.72
CA ALA A 240 -25.09 0.39 6.87
C ALA A 240 -25.75 -0.99 7.00
N LEU A 241 -24.96 -2.07 7.08
CA LEU A 241 -25.49 -3.43 7.20
C LEU A 241 -26.17 -3.66 8.56
N VAL A 242 -25.53 -3.27 9.66
CA VAL A 242 -26.13 -3.32 11.01
C VAL A 242 -27.41 -2.49 11.08
N LEU A 243 -27.48 -1.39 10.32
CA LEU A 243 -28.70 -0.62 10.23
C LEU A 243 -29.77 -1.28 9.38
N LEU A 244 -29.46 -2.09 8.37
CA LEU A 244 -30.44 -2.65 7.43
C LEU A 244 -30.91 -4.06 7.77
N TYR A 245 -30.09 -4.83 8.50
CA TYR A 245 -30.29 -6.25 8.79
C TYR A 245 -30.10 -6.54 10.27
N SER A 246 -30.62 -7.67 10.76
CA SER A 246 -30.31 -8.15 12.11
C SER A 246 -28.88 -8.70 12.18
N THR A 247 -28.29 -8.72 13.37
CA THR A 247 -26.96 -9.31 13.59
C THR A 247 -26.92 -10.77 13.16
N GLU A 248 -27.97 -11.55 13.47
CA GLU A 248 -28.09 -12.95 13.06
C GLU A 248 -28.04 -13.15 11.53
N GLN A 249 -28.67 -12.25 10.77
CA GLN A 249 -28.63 -12.29 9.30
C GLN A 249 -27.24 -11.95 8.76
N ILE A 250 -26.54 -11.01 9.41
CA ILE A 250 -25.18 -10.62 9.03
C ILE A 250 -24.19 -11.75 9.34
N ASP A 251 -24.32 -12.38 10.51
CA ASP A 251 -23.43 -13.47 10.94
C ASP A 251 -23.59 -14.69 10.01
N ALA A 252 -24.83 -15.10 9.72
CA ALA A 252 -25.12 -16.18 8.77
C ALA A 252 -24.59 -15.88 7.35
N ALA A 253 -24.70 -14.62 6.91
CA ALA A 253 -24.14 -14.19 5.62
C ALA A 253 -22.61 -14.16 5.61
N THR A 254 -21.98 -13.90 6.76
CA THR A 254 -20.52 -13.90 6.91
C THR A 254 -19.99 -15.33 6.82
N GLU A 255 -20.63 -16.27 7.52
CA GLU A 255 -20.28 -17.69 7.49
C GLU A 255 -20.39 -18.29 6.08
N GLN A 256 -21.52 -18.07 5.41
CA GLN A 256 -21.71 -18.50 4.01
C GLN A 256 -20.72 -17.84 3.04
N GLY A 257 -20.38 -16.58 3.27
CA GLY A 257 -19.38 -15.85 2.47
C GLY A 257 -17.99 -16.48 2.57
N LEU A 258 -17.59 -16.86 3.78
CA LEU A 258 -16.29 -17.49 4.05
C LEU A 258 -16.17 -18.86 3.38
N GLU A 259 -17.22 -19.68 3.43
CA GLU A 259 -17.28 -20.99 2.76
C GLU A 259 -17.10 -20.88 1.24
N ILE A 260 -17.77 -19.93 0.59
CA ILE A 260 -17.63 -19.73 -0.87
C ILE A 260 -16.20 -19.31 -1.23
N THR A 261 -15.51 -18.54 -0.39
CA THR A 261 -14.11 -18.18 -0.68
C THR A 261 -13.13 -19.32 -0.53
N SER A 262 -13.32 -20.19 0.46
CA SER A 262 -12.42 -21.32 0.64
C SER A 262 -12.50 -22.26 -0.57
N GLU A 263 -13.70 -22.47 -1.11
CA GLU A 263 -13.93 -23.24 -2.33
C GLU A 263 -13.29 -22.59 -3.58
N LEU A 264 -13.48 -21.28 -3.78
CA LEU A 264 -12.87 -20.56 -4.91
C LEU A 264 -11.34 -20.52 -4.83
N PHE A 265 -10.78 -20.45 -3.62
CA PHE A 265 -9.34 -20.48 -3.38
C PHE A 265 -8.76 -21.87 -3.70
N GLU A 266 -9.42 -22.95 -3.25
CA GLU A 266 -9.09 -24.33 -3.60
C GLU A 266 -9.09 -24.55 -5.13
N GLU A 267 -10.11 -24.04 -5.84
CA GLU A 267 -10.17 -24.11 -7.31
C GLU A 267 -9.01 -23.35 -7.98
N ARG A 268 -8.66 -22.18 -7.46
CA ARG A 268 -7.58 -21.34 -8.01
C ARG A 268 -6.21 -21.98 -7.78
N LEU A 269 -5.99 -22.56 -6.60
CA LEU A 269 -4.80 -23.36 -6.30
C LEU A 269 -4.70 -24.61 -7.17
N ALA A 270 -5.83 -25.30 -7.44
CA ALA A 270 -5.86 -26.45 -8.32
C ALA A 270 -5.46 -26.08 -9.76
N LYS A 271 -5.97 -24.96 -10.29
CA LYS A 271 -5.60 -24.43 -11.62
C LYS A 271 -4.12 -24.07 -11.72
N LEU A 272 -3.56 -23.41 -10.70
CA LEU A 272 -2.13 -23.06 -10.67
C LEU A 272 -1.22 -24.31 -10.60
N LYS A 273 -1.61 -25.33 -9.83
CA LYS A 273 -0.90 -26.62 -9.78
C LYS A 273 -0.94 -27.34 -11.13
N LEU A 274 -2.03 -27.21 -11.89
CA LEU A 274 -2.17 -27.80 -13.22
C LEU A 274 -1.28 -27.09 -14.26
N GLN A 275 -1.20 -25.76 -14.20
CA GLN A 275 -0.35 -24.96 -15.08
C GLN A 275 1.14 -25.23 -14.86
N ARG A 276 1.58 -25.43 -13.61
CA ARG A 276 2.97 -25.82 -13.28
C ARG A 276 3.36 -27.23 -13.72
N LYS A 277 2.39 -28.13 -13.96
CA LYS A 277 2.67 -29.50 -14.46
C LYS A 277 2.79 -29.58 -15.98
N ASN A 278 2.33 -28.55 -16.70
CA ASN A 278 2.31 -28.51 -18.17
C ASN A 278 3.42 -27.62 -18.74
N GLN A 279 4.33 -27.11 -17.90
CA GLN A 279 5.61 -26.49 -18.26
C GLN A 279 6.74 -27.45 -17.93
#